data_AF-A0A7X4KL29-F1
#
_entry.id   AF-A0A7X4KL29-F1
#
_cell.length_a   1.000
_cell.length_b   1.000
_cell.length_c   1.000
_cell.angle_alpha   90.00
_cell.angle_beta   90.00
_cell.angle_gamma   90.00
#
_symmetry.space_group_name_H-M   'P 1'
#
loop_
_entity.id
_entity.type
_entity.pdbx_description
1 polymer ?
#
loop_
_entity_poly.entity_id
_entity_poly.type
_entity_poly.pdbx_seq_one_letter_code
_entity_poly.pdbx_strand_id
1 'polypeptide(L)'
;MRIINFSDARNSLRAVIDQVLEDADVTIISRRDAPDAVVMSLDHYTSLSGCWSRRIDESNRLEYQVHEDALLIISCRYHHA
;
A
#
# COMPACT_ATOMS: atom_id res chain seq x y z
N MET A 1 -6.27 -7.45 7.14
CA MET A 1 -6.54 -6.19 7.88
C MET A 1 -6.92 -6.49 9.33
N ARG A 2 -6.21 -5.88 10.29
CA ARG A 2 -6.41 -6.07 11.74
C ARG A 2 -6.62 -4.71 12.43
N ILE A 3 -7.43 -4.68 13.51
CA ILE A 3 -7.61 -3.48 14.35
C ILE A 3 -7.11 -3.80 15.76
N ILE A 4 -6.24 -2.94 16.32
CA ILE A 4 -5.73 -3.04 17.69
C ILE A 4 -5.87 -1.70 18.39
N ASN A 5 -5.95 -1.69 19.72
CA ASN A 5 -5.97 -0.43 20.47
C ASN A 5 -4.55 0.15 20.59
N PHE A 6 -4.47 1.45 20.86
CA PHE A 6 -3.20 2.15 21.05
C PHE A 6 -2.29 1.56 22.13
N SER A 7 -2.85 1.09 23.25
CA SER A 7 -2.05 0.53 24.36
C SER A 7 -1.35 -0.76 23.96
N ASP A 8 -2.04 -1.65 23.25
CA ASP A 8 -1.50 -2.91 22.74
C ASP A 8 -0.43 -2.65 21.68
N ALA A 9 -0.70 -1.71 20.76
CA ALA A 9 0.26 -1.29 19.76
C ALA A 9 1.55 -0.75 20.39
N ARG A 10 1.42 0.08 21.44
CA ARG A 10 2.57 0.66 22.16
C ARG A 10 3.39 -0.40 22.87
N ASN A 11 2.74 -1.34 23.56
CA ASN A 11 3.43 -2.35 24.37
C ASN A 11 4.10 -3.44 23.51
N SER A 12 3.62 -3.65 22.27
CA SER A 12 4.07 -4.74 21.40
C SER A 12 4.44 -4.26 19.98
N LEU A 13 4.96 -3.03 19.84
CA LEU A 13 5.15 -2.38 18.55
C LEU A 13 6.00 -3.21 17.57
N ARG A 14 7.06 -3.85 18.05
CA ARG A 14 7.91 -4.72 17.22
C ARG A 14 7.12 -5.86 16.59
N ALA A 15 6.35 -6.59 17.39
CA ALA A 15 5.52 -7.70 16.90
C ALA A 15 4.46 -7.22 15.90
N VAL A 16 3.90 -6.02 16.09
CA VAL A 16 2.96 -5.42 15.13
C VAL A 16 3.64 -5.14 13.80
N ILE A 17 4.87 -4.60 13.80
CA ILE A 17 5.63 -4.33 12.57
C ILE A 17 6.02 -5.64 11.88
N ASP A 18 6.56 -6.61 12.64
CA ASP A 18 7.00 -7.90 12.10
C ASP A 18 5.81 -8.62 11.43
N GLN A 19 4.63 -8.64 12.06
CA GLN A 19 3.43 -9.23 11.47
C GLN A 19 2.96 -8.53 10.19
N VAL A 20 3.00 -7.18 10.17
CA VAL A 20 2.61 -6.39 8.98
C VAL A 20 3.55 -6.68 7.80
N LEU A 21 4.83 -6.94 8.07
CA LEU A 21 5.80 -7.32 7.04
C LEU A 21 5.58 -8.76 6.55
N GLU A 22 5.27 -9.70 7.45
CA GLU A 22 5.07 -11.12 7.11
C GLU A 22 3.76 -11.37 6.33
N ASP A 23 2.65 -10.78 6.78
CA ASP A 23 1.33 -11.06 6.18
C ASP A 23 1.00 -10.15 5.00
N ALA A 24 1.87 -9.19 4.66
CA ALA A 24 1.64 -8.12 3.68
C ALA A 24 0.31 -7.36 3.93
N ASP A 25 -0.07 -7.21 5.20
CA ASP A 25 -1.40 -6.83 5.64
C ASP A 25 -1.36 -5.50 6.43
N VAL A 26 -2.46 -4.74 6.44
CA VAL A 26 -2.53 -3.46 7.17
C VAL A 26 -3.06 -3.63 8.60
N THR A 27 -2.46 -2.92 9.55
CA THR A 27 -2.94 -2.82 10.95
C THR A 27 -3.44 -1.42 11.26
N ILE A 28 -4.68 -1.32 11.73
CA ILE A 28 -5.29 -0.08 12.20
C ILE A 28 -5.10 0.02 13.72
N ILE A 29 -4.57 1.14 14.17
CA ILE A 29 -4.43 1.50 15.58
C ILE A 29 -5.60 2.42 15.94
N SER A 30 -6.54 1.91 16.72
CA SER A 30 -7.65 2.69 17.24
C SER A 30 -7.22 3.54 18.43
N ARG A 31 -7.62 4.81 18.43
CA ARG A 31 -7.26 5.78 19.48
C ARG A 31 -8.52 6.36 20.11
N ARG A 32 -8.50 6.52 21.43
CA ARG A 32 -9.68 6.98 22.20
C ARG A 32 -10.03 8.44 21.93
N ASP A 33 -9.02 9.31 21.97
CA ASP A 33 -9.21 10.77 21.96
C ASP A 33 -8.63 11.42 20.69
N ALA A 34 -8.45 10.63 19.63
CA ALA A 34 -7.89 11.09 18.36
C ALA A 34 -8.26 10.14 17.22
N PRO A 35 -8.17 10.55 15.93
CA PRO A 35 -8.49 9.70 14.79
C PRO A 35 -7.63 8.44 14.71
N ASP A 36 -8.11 7.37 14.09
CA ASP A 36 -7.31 6.14 13.92
C ASP A 36 -6.06 6.36 13.06
N ALA A 37 -5.04 5.53 13.26
CA ALA A 37 -3.81 5.52 12.47
C ALA A 37 -3.59 4.15 11.83
N VAL A 38 -2.85 4.09 10.72
CA VAL A 38 -2.56 2.84 10.01
C VAL A 38 -1.06 2.57 10.03
N VAL A 39 -0.70 1.30 10.28
CA VAL A 39 0.63 0.74 10.09
C VAL A 39 0.56 -0.23 8.92
N MET A 40 1.47 -0.07 7.96
CA MET A 40 1.62 -0.92 6.79
C MET A 40 3.09 -0.97 6.38
N SER A 41 3.48 -1.96 5.57
CA SER A 41 4.82 -2.01 5.01
C SER A 41 5.03 -0.87 4.00
N LEU A 42 6.28 -0.41 3.87
CA LEU A 42 6.64 0.61 2.87
C LEU A 42 6.36 0.13 1.44
N ASP A 43 6.61 -1.15 1.18
CA ASP A 43 6.34 -1.79 -0.11
C ASP A 43 4.84 -1.73 -0.46
N HIS A 44 3.98 -2.08 0.51
CA HIS A 44 2.54 -2.00 0.35
C HIS A 44 2.08 -0.55 0.11
N TYR A 45 2.57 0.41 0.91
CA TYR A 45 2.28 1.82 0.72
C TYR A 45 2.69 2.32 -0.68
N THR A 46 3.91 2.01 -1.09
CA THR A 46 4.47 2.40 -2.40
C THR A 46 3.68 1.77 -3.54
N SER A 47 3.22 0.54 -3.40
CA SER A 47 2.38 -0.11 -4.40
C SER A 47 1.04 0.61 -4.62
N LEU A 48 0.45 1.16 -3.56
CA LEU A 48 -0.80 1.91 -3.61
C LEU A 48 -0.61 3.32 -4.20
N SER A 49 0.49 3.99 -3.87
CA SER A 49 0.74 5.39 -4.27
C SER A 49 1.56 5.55 -5.55
N GLY A 50 2.37 4.55 -5.91
CA GLY A 50 3.37 4.62 -6.97
C GLY A 50 2.88 4.18 -8.35
N CYS A 51 1.64 3.69 -8.45
CA CYS A 51 1.06 3.28 -9.72
C CYS A 51 0.67 4.50 -10.56
N TRP A 52 1.36 4.67 -11.67
CA TRP A 52 1.06 5.67 -12.68
C TRP A 52 0.27 5.06 -13.82
N SER A 53 -0.61 5.85 -14.42
CA SER A 53 -1.29 5.49 -15.65
C SER A 53 -0.93 6.46 -16.78
N ARG A 54 -0.53 5.93 -17.93
CA ARG A 54 -0.25 6.71 -19.14
C ARG A 54 -1.00 6.14 -20.33
N ARG A 55 -1.68 7.00 -21.08
CA ARG A 55 -2.25 6.64 -22.39
C ARG A 55 -1.12 6.58 -23.41
N ILE A 56 -1.03 5.48 -24.15
CA ILE A 56 -0.10 5.34 -25.28
C ILE A 56 -0.73 5.97 -26.53
N ASP A 57 -2.03 5.74 -26.71
CA ASP A 57 -2.84 6.29 -27.80
C ASP A 57 -4.32 6.43 -27.34
N GLU A 58 -5.24 6.51 -28.30
CA GLU A 58 -6.68 6.65 -28.03
C GLU A 58 -7.31 5.40 -27.39
N SER A 59 -6.67 4.25 -27.53
CA SER A 59 -7.19 2.92 -27.20
C SER A 59 -6.40 2.24 -26.08
N ASN A 60 -5.12 2.53 -25.95
CA ASN A 60 -4.18 1.77 -25.12
C ASN A 60 -3.71 2.58 -23.92
N ARG A 61 -3.64 1.91 -22.76
CA ARG A 61 -3.18 2.48 -21.50
C ARG A 61 -2.22 1.52 -20.80
N LEU A 62 -1.10 2.07 -20.34
CA LEU A 62 -0.19 1.39 -19.42
C LEU A 62 -0.49 1.80 -18.00
N GLU A 63 -0.49 0.82 -17.11
CA GLU A 63 -0.31 0.99 -15.67
C GLU A 63 1.10 0.53 -15.33
N TYR A 64 1.87 1.39 -14.68
CA TYR A 64 3.28 1.15 -14.42
C TYR A 64 3.75 1.82 -13.12
N GLN A 65 4.85 1.31 -12.58
CA GLN A 65 5.60 1.95 -11.51
C GLN A 65 6.97 2.40 -12.03
N VAL A 66 7.44 3.55 -11.52
CA VAL A 66 8.77 4.07 -11.81
C VAL A 66 9.67 3.76 -10.63
N HIS A 67 10.74 3.03 -10.87
CA HIS A 67 11.85 2.80 -9.94
C HIS A 67 13.10 3.55 -10.42
N GLU A 68 14.17 3.55 -9.65
CA GLU A 68 15.38 4.32 -9.95
C GLU A 68 16.04 3.94 -11.29
N ASP A 69 16.07 2.64 -11.63
CA ASP A 69 16.75 2.07 -12.79
C ASP A 69 15.82 1.30 -13.75
N ALA A 70 14.55 1.16 -13.39
CA ALA A 70 13.60 0.34 -14.13
C ALA A 70 12.18 0.95 -14.15
N LEU A 71 11.43 0.60 -15.20
CA LEU A 71 10.00 0.87 -15.31
C LEU A 71 9.26 -0.47 -15.28
N LEU A 72 8.53 -0.72 -14.21
CA LEU A 72 7.75 -1.94 -14.04
C LEU A 72 6.38 -1.75 -14.69
N ILE A 73 6.12 -2.44 -15.80
CA ILE A 73 4.78 -2.48 -16.39
C ILE A 73 3.92 -3.47 -15.61
N ILE A 74 2.88 -2.96 -14.96
CA ILE A 74 1.95 -3.75 -14.14
C ILE A 74 0.86 -4.34 -15.02
N SER A 75 0.31 -3.53 -15.94
CA SER A 75 -0.79 -3.94 -16.80
C SER A 75 -0.80 -3.15 -18.10
N CYS A 76 -1.13 -3.83 -19.20
CA CYS A 76 -1.46 -3.22 -20.48
C CYS A 76 -2.97 -3.37 -20.68
N ARG A 77 -3.70 -2.27 -20.60
CA ARG A 77 -5.17 -2.27 -20.75
C ARG A 77 -5.58 -1.71 -22.10
N TYR A 78 -6.48 -2.44 -22.75
CA TYR A 78 -7.21 -1.98 -23.91
C TYR A 78 -8.50 -1.30 -23.45
N HIS A 79 -8.74 -0.08 -23.87
CA HIS A 79 -9.98 0.66 -23.68
C HIS A 79 -10.80 0.57 -24.97
N HIS A 80 -11.40 -0.59 -25.22
CA HIS A 80 -12.54 -0.67 -26.12
C HIS A 80 -13.69 -1.36 -25.40
N ALA A 81 -14.84 -0.69 -25.46
CA ALA A 81 -16.14 -1.28 -25.15
C ALA A 81 -16.62 -2.12 -26.32
#